data_AF-A0A0S4VE75-F1
#
_entry.id   AF-A0A0S4VE75-F1
#
_cell.length_a   1.000
_cell.length_b   1.000
_cell.length_c   1.000
_cell.angle_alpha   90.00
_cell.angle_beta   90.00
_cell.angle_gamma   90.00
#
_symmetry.space_group_name_H-M   'P 1'
#
loop_
_entity.id
_entity.type
_entity.pdbx_description
1 polymer ?
#
loop_
_entity_poly.entity_id
_entity_poly.type
_entity_poly.pdbx_seq_one_letter_code
_entity_poly.pdbx_strand_id
1 'polypeptide(L)'
;MARPSQQFSREQLRQIAEAIHQLDVAFPHDNGIFLDEVIDAVRQITRRVYGARRYANWLADAGVGRRPSNTTLQKAVDRARGRGEGGSDVLAETVEPWPIPWAPAETGTHIERPARPTLDRVASRAIGIGSPGAGAEWMEARIRADVAERALEHEVARNRQLQAAMVDLERRLGEALVSGPVTAPSLTGETLQRLEQTFETVSRLEGAANALAGTERFLRLQNDAVRQQTQNEAEQLRQRIRVLEAEVAQLRTQIEAYRRAPERGAPVSRGWVKPSS
;
A
#
# COMPACT_ATOMS: atom_id res chain seq x y z
N MET A 1 3.57 -24.55 -40.44
CA MET A 1 2.17 -24.41 -40.02
C MET A 1 1.98 -23.01 -39.43
N ALA A 2 1.67 -22.01 -40.27
CA ALA A 2 1.49 -20.63 -39.83
C ALA A 2 0.18 -20.52 -39.02
N ARG A 3 0.28 -20.08 -37.75
CA ARG A 3 -0.90 -19.83 -36.91
C ARG A 3 -1.78 -18.79 -37.60
N PRO A 4 -3.09 -19.01 -37.77
CA PRO A 4 -3.98 -18.04 -38.39
C PRO A 4 -3.90 -16.73 -37.61
N SER A 5 -3.56 -15.64 -38.30
CA SER A 5 -3.57 -14.29 -37.73
C SER A 5 -4.99 -14.00 -37.25
N GLN A 6 -5.14 -13.75 -35.96
CA GLN A 6 -6.42 -13.37 -35.36
C GLN A 6 -6.86 -12.04 -35.99
N GLN A 7 -7.79 -12.09 -36.94
CA GLN A 7 -8.31 -10.91 -37.63
C GLN A 7 -9.38 -10.27 -36.74
N PHE A 8 -9.14 -9.03 -36.31
CA PHE A 8 -10.13 -8.23 -35.59
C PHE A 8 -11.10 -7.61 -36.60
N SER A 9 -12.37 -7.54 -36.26
CA SER A 9 -13.34 -6.81 -37.08
C SER A 9 -12.96 -5.33 -37.13
N ARG A 10 -13.19 -4.66 -38.27
CA ARG A 10 -12.95 -3.20 -38.39
C ARG A 10 -13.70 -2.40 -37.32
N GLU A 11 -14.86 -2.90 -36.91
CA GLU A 11 -15.66 -2.31 -35.83
C GLU A 11 -14.97 -2.41 -34.47
N GLN A 12 -14.35 -3.56 -34.17
CA GLN A 12 -13.62 -3.76 -32.93
C GLN A 12 -12.36 -2.88 -32.86
N LEU A 13 -11.66 -2.72 -33.98
CA LEU A 13 -10.50 -1.82 -34.04
C LEU A 13 -10.90 -0.36 -33.83
N ARG A 14 -12.05 0.06 -34.38
CA ARG A 14 -12.60 1.40 -34.17
C ARG A 14 -12.98 1.65 -32.71
N GLN A 15 -13.65 0.69 -32.08
CA GLN A 15 -14.03 0.77 -30.66
C GLN A 15 -12.82 0.82 -29.74
N ILE A 16 -11.77 0.04 -30.04
CA ILE A 16 -10.51 0.06 -29.28
C ILE A 16 -9.81 1.42 -29.44
N ALA A 17 -9.72 1.96 -30.66
CA ALA A 17 -9.08 3.25 -30.90
C ALA A 17 -9.83 4.40 -30.20
N GLU A 18 -11.16 4.40 -30.23
CA GLU A 18 -12.00 5.39 -29.56
C GLU A 18 -11.83 5.33 -28.04
N ALA A 19 -11.86 4.13 -27.45
CA ALA A 19 -11.65 3.95 -26.02
C ALA A 19 -10.26 4.43 -25.58
N ILE A 20 -9.22 4.14 -26.38
CA ILE A 20 -7.85 4.60 -26.11
C ILE A 20 -7.78 6.14 -26.14
N HIS A 21 -8.45 6.79 -27.10
CA HIS A 21 -8.42 8.24 -27.22
C HIS A 21 -9.15 8.93 -26.04
N GLN A 22 -10.30 8.40 -25.64
CA GLN A 22 -11.04 8.89 -24.47
C GLN A 22 -10.22 8.76 -23.18
N LEU A 23 -9.49 7.65 -23.01
CA LEU A 23 -8.61 7.43 -21.86
C LEU A 23 -7.35 8.32 -21.89
N ASP A 24 -6.83 8.64 -23.07
CA ASP A 24 -5.69 9.55 -23.21
C ASP A 24 -6.06 10.98 -22.77
N VAL A 25 -7.28 11.43 -23.10
CA VAL A 25 -7.84 12.71 -22.64
C VAL A 25 -8.14 12.71 -21.14
N ALA A 26 -8.65 11.60 -20.60
CA ALA A 26 -9.02 11.50 -19.19
C ALA A 26 -7.81 11.45 -18.24
N PHE A 27 -6.70 10.85 -18.67
CA PHE A 27 -5.53 10.64 -17.81
C PHE A 27 -4.25 11.26 -18.39
N PRO A 28 -4.16 12.59 -18.63
CA PRO A 28 -3.04 13.24 -19.34
C PRO A 28 -1.64 12.98 -18.73
N HIS A 29 -1.56 12.76 -17.41
CA HIS A 29 -0.29 12.71 -16.67
C HIS A 29 0.00 11.38 -15.97
N ASP A 30 -0.98 10.48 -15.83
CA ASP A 30 -0.78 9.17 -15.16
C ASP A 30 -0.71 8.03 -16.17
N ASN A 31 0.52 7.64 -16.53
CA ASN A 31 0.77 6.55 -17.46
C ASN A 31 0.50 5.16 -16.86
N GLY A 32 0.51 5.02 -15.53
CA GLY A 32 0.29 3.74 -14.86
C GLY A 32 -1.18 3.36 -14.85
N ILE A 33 -2.04 4.32 -14.50
CA ILE A 33 -3.49 4.16 -14.49
C ILE A 33 -4.02 4.06 -15.93
N PHE A 34 -3.55 4.94 -16.84
CA PHE A 34 -3.91 4.89 -18.26
C PHE A 34 -3.73 3.49 -18.88
N LEU A 35 -2.58 2.86 -18.64
CA LEU A 35 -2.30 1.55 -19.23
C LEU A 35 -3.15 0.43 -18.64
N ASP A 36 -3.45 0.48 -17.34
CA ASP A 36 -4.33 -0.50 -16.71
C ASP A 36 -5.76 -0.37 -17.27
N GLU A 37 -6.29 0.85 -17.37
CA GLU A 37 -7.62 1.13 -17.93
C GLU A 37 -7.71 0.78 -19.42
N VAL A 38 -6.66 1.03 -20.21
CA VAL A 38 -6.62 0.60 -21.63
C VAL A 38 -6.65 -0.92 -21.75
N ILE A 39 -5.93 -1.63 -20.89
CA ILE A 39 -5.91 -3.10 -20.91
C ILE A 39 -7.28 -3.65 -20.50
N ASP A 40 -7.94 -3.05 -19.51
CA ASP A 40 -9.27 -3.45 -19.06
C ASP A 40 -10.36 -3.12 -20.10
N ALA A 41 -10.32 -1.96 -20.76
CA ALA A 41 -11.23 -1.60 -21.86
C ALA A 41 -11.08 -2.58 -23.05
N VAL A 42 -9.85 -2.89 -23.44
CA VAL A 42 -9.60 -3.88 -24.51
C VAL A 42 -10.04 -5.28 -24.08
N ARG A 43 -9.87 -5.65 -22.80
CA ARG A 43 -10.36 -6.92 -22.27
C ARG A 43 -11.89 -6.99 -22.33
N GLN A 44 -12.61 -5.91 -22.08
CA GLN A 44 -14.08 -5.87 -22.21
C GLN A 44 -14.52 -6.07 -23.67
N ILE A 45 -13.84 -5.43 -24.63
CA ILE A 45 -14.18 -5.50 -26.06
C ILE A 45 -13.83 -6.88 -26.66
N THR A 46 -12.68 -7.45 -26.27
CA THR A 46 -12.12 -8.66 -26.91
C THR A 46 -12.21 -9.93 -26.06
N ARG A 47 -12.66 -9.81 -24.81
CA ARG A 47 -12.72 -10.87 -23.78
C ARG A 47 -11.40 -11.58 -23.51
N ARG A 48 -10.27 -11.04 -23.95
CA ARG A 48 -8.93 -11.64 -23.80
C ARG A 48 -7.89 -10.58 -23.50
N VAL A 49 -6.88 -10.97 -22.71
CA VAL A 49 -5.70 -10.13 -22.44
C VAL A 49 -4.59 -10.54 -23.41
N TYR A 50 -4.00 -9.57 -24.10
CA TYR A 50 -2.95 -9.81 -25.09
C TYR A 50 -1.54 -9.54 -24.55
N GLY A 51 -0.51 -9.78 -25.35
CA GLY A 51 0.87 -9.44 -24.97
C GLY A 51 1.18 -7.95 -25.18
N ALA A 52 2.17 -7.42 -24.45
CA ALA A 52 2.58 -6.01 -24.47
C ALA A 52 2.81 -5.46 -25.90
N ARG A 53 3.38 -6.27 -26.80
CA ARG A 53 3.61 -5.89 -28.20
C ARG A 53 2.32 -5.57 -28.98
N ARG A 54 1.20 -6.21 -28.65
CA ARG A 54 -0.09 -5.96 -29.32
C ARG A 54 -0.71 -4.65 -28.82
N TYR A 55 -0.59 -4.37 -27.52
CA TYR A 55 -1.00 -3.08 -26.95
C TYR A 55 -0.17 -1.92 -27.48
N ALA A 56 1.15 -2.11 -27.66
CA ALA A 56 2.01 -1.11 -28.30
C ALA A 56 1.55 -0.75 -29.71
N ASN A 57 1.14 -1.75 -30.51
CA ASN A 57 0.62 -1.50 -31.85
C ASN A 57 -0.71 -0.72 -31.82
N TRP A 58 -1.64 -1.07 -30.93
CA TRP A 58 -2.91 -0.34 -30.81
C TRP A 58 -2.75 1.10 -30.32
N LEU A 59 -1.81 1.35 -29.41
CA LEU A 59 -1.48 2.71 -28.97
C LEU A 59 -0.87 3.53 -30.12
N ALA A 60 -0.03 2.91 -30.96
CA ALA A 60 0.54 3.55 -32.14
C ALA A 60 -0.53 3.82 -33.22
N ASP A 61 -1.41 2.86 -33.47
CA ASP A 61 -2.51 2.97 -34.44
C ASP A 61 -3.54 4.03 -34.02
N ALA A 62 -3.75 4.22 -32.71
CA ALA A 62 -4.62 5.25 -32.14
C ALA A 62 -3.98 6.66 -32.12
N GLY A 63 -2.70 6.80 -32.50
CA GLY A 63 -2.04 8.10 -32.59
C GLY A 63 -1.75 8.78 -31.25
N VAL A 64 -1.74 8.03 -30.15
CA VAL A 64 -1.46 8.58 -28.80
C VAL A 64 -0.01 9.07 -28.74
N GLY A 65 0.20 10.33 -28.33
CA GLY A 65 1.53 10.97 -28.27
C GLY A 65 2.47 10.36 -27.23
N ARG A 66 1.97 9.46 -26.37
CA ARG A 66 2.74 8.78 -25.32
C ARG A 66 3.40 7.54 -25.87
N ARG A 67 4.69 7.38 -25.55
CA ARG A 67 5.49 6.21 -25.89
C ARG A 67 5.88 5.43 -24.64
N PRO A 68 4.93 4.69 -24.03
CA PRO A 68 5.26 3.86 -22.89
C PRO A 68 6.29 2.80 -23.31
N SER A 69 7.33 2.62 -22.49
CA SER A 69 8.34 1.59 -22.73
C SER A 69 7.70 0.20 -22.70
N ASN A 70 8.24 -0.73 -23.49
CA ASN A 70 7.75 -2.11 -23.57
C ASN A 70 7.76 -2.80 -22.18
N THR A 71 8.71 -2.44 -21.31
CA THR A 71 8.78 -2.92 -19.93
C THR A 71 7.62 -2.42 -19.06
N THR A 72 7.13 -1.19 -19.28
CA THR A 72 5.98 -0.62 -18.58
C THR A 72 4.67 -1.26 -19.04
N LEU A 73 4.54 -1.49 -20.36
CA LEU A 73 3.41 -2.25 -20.92
C LEU A 73 3.39 -3.69 -20.39
N GLN A 74 4.54 -4.35 -20.31
CA GLN A 74 4.61 -5.72 -19.79
C GLN A 74 4.19 -5.78 -18.31
N LYS A 75 4.65 -4.84 -17.47
CA LYS A 75 4.20 -4.74 -16.07
C LYS A 75 2.68 -4.53 -15.96
N ALA A 76 2.10 -3.66 -16.78
CA ALA A 76 0.64 -3.44 -16.78
C ALA A 76 -0.14 -4.70 -17.21
N VAL A 77 0.37 -5.42 -18.22
CA VAL A 77 -0.21 -6.71 -18.66
C VAL A 77 -0.11 -7.76 -17.56
N ASP A 78 1.03 -7.85 -16.87
CA ASP A 78 1.23 -8.81 -15.78
C ASP A 78 0.29 -8.51 -14.60
N ARG A 79 0.09 -7.22 -14.26
CA ARG A 79 -0.92 -6.78 -13.27
C ARG A 79 -2.34 -7.16 -13.69
N ALA A 80 -2.72 -6.92 -14.95
CA ALA A 80 -4.06 -7.24 -15.45
C ALA A 80 -4.33 -8.75 -15.49
N ARG A 81 -3.31 -9.58 -15.76
CA ARG A 81 -3.41 -11.04 -15.66
C ARG A 81 -3.59 -11.51 -14.22
N GLY A 82 -2.83 -10.93 -13.28
CA GLY A 82 -2.99 -11.21 -11.85
C GLY A 82 -4.38 -10.88 -11.30
N ARG A 83 -5.07 -9.86 -11.86
CA ARG A 83 -6.48 -9.55 -11.53
C ARG A 83 -7.49 -10.56 -12.10
N GLY A 84 -7.14 -11.28 -13.17
CA GLY A 84 -8.04 -12.20 -13.88
C GLY A 84 -8.06 -13.63 -13.35
N GLU A 85 -7.00 -14.10 -12.67
CA GLU A 85 -6.91 -15.47 -12.14
C GLU A 85 -7.60 -15.66 -10.77
N GLY A 86 -8.07 -14.59 -10.13
CA GLY A 86 -8.75 -14.63 -8.83
C GLY A 86 -10.29 -14.68 -8.88
N GLY A 87 -10.91 -14.75 -10.06
CA GLY A 87 -12.36 -14.59 -10.19
C GLY A 87 -12.91 -15.24 -11.45
N SER A 88 -13.01 -16.56 -11.46
CA SER A 88 -13.74 -17.29 -12.49
C SER A 88 -14.66 -18.34 -11.86
N ASP A 89 -15.47 -17.97 -10.85
CA ASP A 89 -16.68 -18.75 -10.52
C ASP A 89 -17.64 -18.02 -9.57
N VAL A 90 -18.08 -16.79 -9.85
CA VAL A 90 -19.33 -16.29 -9.23
C VAL A 90 -20.06 -15.39 -10.22
N LEU A 91 -21.16 -15.94 -10.74
CA LEU A 91 -22.36 -15.27 -11.24
C LEU A 91 -22.19 -14.26 -12.38
N ALA A 92 -22.52 -14.74 -13.58
CA ALA A 92 -23.19 -13.95 -14.58
C ALA A 92 -24.53 -13.44 -14.02
N GLU A 93 -24.51 -12.29 -13.36
CA GLU A 93 -25.71 -11.52 -13.06
C GLU A 93 -25.42 -10.04 -13.31
N THR A 94 -26.03 -9.55 -14.39
CA THR A 94 -26.34 -8.16 -14.73
C THR A 94 -25.57 -7.09 -13.93
N VAL A 95 -24.34 -6.79 -14.34
CA VAL A 95 -23.60 -5.62 -13.84
C VAL A 95 -24.10 -4.40 -14.61
N GLU A 96 -25.00 -3.65 -13.98
CA GLU A 96 -25.30 -2.26 -14.32
C GLU A 96 -23.98 -1.45 -14.39
N PRO A 97 -23.71 -0.71 -15.48
CA PRO A 97 -22.52 0.12 -15.58
C PRO A 97 -22.65 1.30 -14.61
N TRP A 98 -21.89 1.29 -13.53
CA TRP A 98 -21.89 2.38 -12.54
C TRP A 98 -21.47 3.70 -13.20
N PRO A 99 -22.24 4.79 -13.06
CA PRO A 99 -21.89 6.09 -13.64
C PRO A 99 -21.00 6.84 -12.65
N ILE A 100 -19.73 7.09 -13.01
CA ILE A 100 -18.89 8.05 -12.29
C ILE A 100 -19.00 9.40 -13.05
N PRO A 101 -19.45 10.49 -12.40
CA PRO A 101 -19.46 11.81 -13.02
C PRO A 101 -18.02 12.36 -13.12
N TRP A 102 -17.57 12.64 -14.34
CA TRP A 102 -16.26 13.21 -14.62
C TRP A 102 -16.27 14.72 -14.33
N ALA A 103 -15.71 15.13 -13.19
CA ALA A 103 -15.31 16.52 -12.94
C ALA A 103 -13.79 16.66 -13.10
N PRO A 104 -13.29 17.69 -13.80
CA PRO A 104 -11.86 17.87 -14.02
C PRO A 104 -11.15 18.24 -12.72
N ALA A 105 -10.19 17.40 -12.29
CA ALA A 105 -9.33 17.70 -11.16
C ALA A 105 -8.30 18.76 -11.57
N GLU A 106 -8.32 19.89 -10.87
CA GLU A 106 -7.42 21.01 -11.08
C GLU A 106 -5.97 20.67 -10.67
N THR A 107 -5.05 21.12 -11.52
CA THR A 107 -3.61 20.86 -11.53
C THR A 107 -2.90 21.38 -10.26
N GLY A 108 -2.25 20.48 -9.51
CA GLY A 108 -1.31 20.82 -8.44
C GLY A 108 0.14 20.84 -8.93
N THR A 109 0.82 21.98 -8.77
CA THR A 109 2.20 22.26 -9.17
C THR A 109 3.23 21.47 -8.34
N HIS A 110 4.18 20.84 -9.03
CA HIS A 110 5.35 20.18 -8.44
C HIS A 110 6.36 21.23 -7.96
N ILE A 111 6.74 21.18 -6.68
CA ILE A 111 7.94 21.83 -6.14
C ILE A 111 8.97 20.73 -5.86
N GLU A 112 10.09 20.77 -6.58
CA GLU A 112 11.25 19.91 -6.33
C GLU A 112 11.94 20.29 -5.01
N ARG A 113 12.32 19.29 -4.21
CA ARG A 113 13.19 19.47 -3.03
C ARG A 113 14.36 18.46 -3.09
N PRO A 114 15.60 18.85 -2.71
CA PRO A 114 16.79 18.08 -3.04
C PRO A 114 17.11 16.94 -2.05
N ALA A 115 17.95 16.04 -2.58
CA ALA A 115 18.49 14.76 -2.10
C ALA A 115 18.75 14.56 -0.60
N ARG A 116 18.32 13.40 -0.09
CA ARG A 116 18.83 12.73 1.13
C ARG A 116 19.62 11.45 0.78
N PRO A 117 20.95 11.49 0.54
CA PRO A 117 21.73 10.30 0.19
C PRO A 117 22.38 9.57 1.39
N THR A 118 22.09 9.93 2.64
CA THR A 118 22.82 9.41 3.81
C THR A 118 22.15 8.26 4.57
N LEU A 119 20.83 8.07 4.46
CA LEU A 119 20.15 6.92 5.11
C LEU A 119 20.21 5.61 4.31
N ASP A 120 20.30 5.68 2.97
CA ASP A 120 20.24 4.49 2.10
C ASP A 120 21.49 3.58 2.22
N ARG A 121 22.64 4.12 2.66
CA ARG A 121 23.87 3.33 2.82
C ARG A 121 23.87 2.42 4.05
N VAL A 122 23.10 2.78 5.10
CA VAL A 122 23.00 1.96 6.32
C VAL A 122 22.03 0.81 6.10
N ALA A 123 20.91 1.06 5.40
CA ALA A 123 19.95 0.02 5.03
C ALA A 123 20.55 -1.02 4.05
N SER A 124 21.35 -0.56 3.06
CA SER A 124 21.99 -1.44 2.08
C SER A 124 23.00 -2.43 2.71
N ARG A 125 23.56 -2.12 3.89
CA ARG A 125 24.53 -2.99 4.56
C ARG A 125 23.89 -4.05 5.46
N ALA A 126 22.62 -3.86 5.85
CA ALA A 126 21.88 -4.81 6.67
C ALA A 126 21.23 -5.95 5.85
N ILE A 127 20.97 -5.73 4.55
CA ILE A 127 20.23 -6.67 3.67
C ILE A 127 21.13 -7.80 3.13
N GLY A 128 22.46 -7.72 3.30
CA GLY A 128 23.40 -8.72 2.80
C GLY A 128 23.45 -10.05 3.59
N ILE A 129 22.76 -10.16 4.72
CA ILE A 129 22.84 -11.33 5.61
C ILE A 129 21.43 -11.73 6.07
N GLY A 130 20.70 -12.46 5.22
CA GLY A 130 19.52 -13.21 5.68
C GLY A 130 18.31 -13.19 4.75
N SER A 131 18.08 -14.33 4.09
CA SER A 131 16.83 -14.79 3.47
C SER A 131 16.36 -14.11 2.16
N PRO A 132 16.21 -14.87 1.05
CA PRO A 132 15.77 -14.39 -0.27
C PRO A 132 14.36 -13.76 -0.40
N GLY A 133 13.63 -13.51 0.69
CA GLY A 133 12.30 -12.89 0.68
C GLY A 133 12.20 -11.54 1.42
N ALA A 134 13.13 -11.24 2.31
CA ALA A 134 13.05 -10.07 3.20
C ALA A 134 13.19 -8.72 2.46
N GLY A 135 13.88 -8.70 1.32
CA GLY A 135 14.06 -7.48 0.52
C GLY A 135 12.79 -6.99 -0.17
N ALA A 136 11.89 -7.90 -0.56
CA ALA A 136 10.63 -7.56 -1.21
C ALA A 136 9.63 -6.98 -0.20
N GLU A 137 9.49 -7.65 0.95
CA GLU A 137 8.62 -7.19 2.04
C GLU A 137 9.08 -5.84 2.62
N TRP A 138 10.40 -5.62 2.73
CA TRP A 138 10.95 -4.34 3.19
C TRP A 138 10.74 -3.22 2.16
N MET A 139 10.87 -3.50 0.86
CA MET A 139 10.56 -2.54 -0.20
C MET A 139 9.08 -2.16 -0.20
N GLU A 140 8.18 -3.13 -0.02
CA GLU A 140 6.74 -2.89 0.06
C GLU A 140 6.35 -2.11 1.33
N ALA A 141 6.99 -2.40 2.47
CA ALA A 141 6.83 -1.61 3.69
C ALA A 141 7.30 -0.15 3.49
N ARG A 142 8.40 0.06 2.76
CA ARG A 142 8.91 1.41 2.44
C ARG A 142 7.96 2.18 1.53
N ILE A 143 7.43 1.54 0.49
CA ILE A 143 6.44 2.15 -0.41
C ILE A 143 5.18 2.54 0.37
N ARG A 144 4.69 1.68 1.27
CA ARG A 144 3.53 2.00 2.11
C ARG A 144 3.78 3.18 3.05
N ALA A 145 4.97 3.27 3.64
CA ALA A 145 5.36 4.40 4.48
C ALA A 145 5.41 5.71 3.68
N ASP A 146 6.04 5.70 2.51
CA ASP A 146 6.15 6.87 1.64
C ASP A 146 4.77 7.35 1.13
N VAL A 147 3.82 6.44 0.89
CA VAL A 147 2.45 6.78 0.50
C VAL A 147 1.69 7.37 1.68
N ALA A 148 1.84 6.80 2.89
CA ALA A 148 1.20 7.33 4.10
C ALA A 148 1.73 8.72 4.46
N GLU A 149 3.04 8.98 4.29
CA GLU A 149 3.64 10.29 4.51
C GLU A 149 3.06 11.34 3.54
N ARG A 150 2.96 11.01 2.24
CA ARG A 150 2.34 11.90 1.25
C ARG A 150 0.86 12.17 1.53
N ALA A 151 0.12 11.17 2.00
CA ALA A 151 -1.27 11.35 2.40
C ALA A 151 -1.39 12.30 3.60
N LEU A 152 -0.51 12.16 4.60
CA LEU A 152 -0.46 13.09 5.74
C LEU A 152 -0.10 14.51 5.30
N GLU A 153 0.86 14.67 4.40
CA GLU A 153 1.23 15.99 3.86
C GLU A 153 0.07 16.66 3.13
N HIS A 154 -0.69 15.89 2.34
CA HIS A 154 -1.89 16.36 1.67
C HIS A 154 -2.96 16.83 2.66
N GLU A 155 -3.24 16.05 3.71
CA GLU A 155 -4.23 16.43 4.73
C GLU A 155 -3.79 17.65 5.53
N VAL A 156 -2.49 17.80 5.82
CA VAL A 156 -1.95 19.00 6.47
C VAL A 156 -2.09 20.23 5.57
N ALA A 157 -1.83 20.10 4.27
CA ALA A 157 -2.03 21.19 3.31
C ALA A 157 -3.51 21.60 3.23
N ARG A 158 -4.41 20.62 3.16
CA ARG A 158 -5.87 20.83 3.19
C ARG A 158 -6.32 21.52 4.47
N ASN A 159 -5.80 21.11 5.63
CA ASN A 159 -6.14 21.73 6.91
C ASN A 159 -5.69 23.21 6.97
N ARG A 160 -4.50 23.53 6.45
CA ARG A 160 -4.04 24.93 6.33
C ARG A 160 -4.92 25.76 5.40
N GLN A 161 -5.38 25.19 4.29
CA GLN A 161 -6.31 25.86 3.38
C GLN A 161 -7.65 26.14 4.06
N LEU A 162 -8.19 25.18 4.82
CA LEU A 162 -9.41 25.37 5.60
C LEU A 162 -9.24 26.47 6.66
N GLN A 163 -8.12 26.48 7.38
CA GLN A 163 -7.81 27.53 8.35
C GLN A 163 -7.72 28.91 7.70
N ALA A 164 -7.08 29.03 6.54
CA ALA A 164 -7.02 30.29 5.80
C ALA A 164 -8.42 30.76 5.35
N ALA A 165 -9.25 29.85 4.86
CA ALA A 165 -10.63 30.16 4.48
C ALA A 165 -11.47 30.61 5.69
N MET A 166 -11.27 30.02 6.87
CA MET A 166 -11.94 30.46 8.10
C MET A 166 -11.55 31.90 8.47
N VAL A 167 -10.26 32.22 8.45
CA VAL A 167 -9.77 33.58 8.73
C VAL A 167 -10.31 34.60 7.70
N ASP A 168 -10.40 34.22 6.43
CA ASP A 168 -10.98 35.08 5.39
C ASP A 168 -12.48 35.30 5.58
N LEU A 169 -13.23 34.26 6.01
CA LEU A 169 -14.64 34.39 6.35
C LEU A 169 -14.84 35.27 7.57
N GLU A 170 -14.04 35.11 8.63
CA GLU A 170 -14.07 35.97 9.82
C GLU A 170 -13.79 37.44 9.45
N ARG A 171 -12.82 37.69 8.56
CA ARG A 171 -12.53 39.04 8.05
C ARG A 171 -13.72 39.62 7.29
N ARG A 172 -14.32 38.85 6.38
CA ARG A 172 -15.51 39.28 5.62
C ARG A 172 -16.71 39.54 6.52
N LEU A 173 -16.88 38.75 7.57
CA LEU A 173 -17.91 38.99 8.59
C LEU A 173 -17.62 40.27 9.37
N GLY A 174 -16.37 40.50 9.77
CA GLY A 174 -15.96 41.76 10.41
C GLY A 174 -16.21 42.99 9.53
N GLU A 175 -15.86 42.92 8.24
CA GLU A 175 -16.10 43.99 7.26
C GLU A 175 -17.59 44.23 7.01
N ALA A 176 -18.40 43.16 6.92
CA ALA A 176 -19.85 43.26 6.76
C ALA A 176 -20.54 43.86 8.00
N LEU A 177 -20.06 43.53 9.20
CA LEU A 177 -20.54 44.11 10.46
C LEU A 177 -20.19 45.59 10.61
N VAL A 178 -19.06 46.04 10.05
CA VAL A 178 -18.64 47.46 10.06
C VAL A 178 -19.32 48.28 8.95
N SER A 179 -19.61 47.66 7.80
CA SER A 179 -20.15 48.37 6.61
C SER A 179 -21.68 48.34 6.50
N GLY A 180 -22.38 47.55 7.32
CA GLY A 180 -23.84 47.46 7.31
C GLY A 180 -24.51 48.55 8.15
N PRO A 181 -25.51 49.30 7.61
CA PRO A 181 -26.38 50.09 8.47
C PRO A 181 -27.11 49.17 9.46
N VAL A 182 -27.25 49.62 10.72
CA VAL A 182 -28.04 48.94 11.78
C VAL A 182 -29.53 49.05 11.44
N THR A 183 -29.95 48.34 10.41
CA THR A 183 -31.28 47.77 10.33
C THR A 183 -31.05 46.29 10.47
N ALA A 184 -31.25 45.74 11.67
CA ALA A 184 -31.26 44.30 11.85
C ALA A 184 -32.27 43.75 10.82
N PRO A 185 -31.83 43.04 9.77
CA PRO A 185 -32.79 42.27 9.00
C PRO A 185 -33.41 41.33 10.02
N SER A 186 -34.73 41.34 10.15
CA SER A 186 -35.41 40.30 10.92
C SER A 186 -34.82 38.98 10.42
N LEU A 187 -34.25 38.19 11.34
CA LEU A 187 -33.71 36.87 11.05
C LEU A 187 -34.85 36.11 10.37
N THR A 188 -34.82 36.07 9.04
CA THR A 188 -35.84 35.39 8.26
C THR A 188 -35.78 33.92 8.66
N GLY A 189 -36.93 33.24 8.69
CA GLY A 189 -36.98 31.84 9.13
C GLY A 189 -35.98 30.94 8.41
N GLU A 190 -35.63 31.30 7.17
CA GLU A 190 -34.62 30.62 6.36
C GLU A 190 -33.19 30.76 6.91
N THR A 191 -32.81 31.94 7.45
CA THR A 191 -31.51 32.14 8.11
C THR A 191 -31.39 31.37 9.43
N LEU A 192 -32.48 31.29 10.20
CA LEU A 192 -32.53 30.48 11.43
C LEU A 192 -32.45 28.99 11.11
N GLN A 193 -33.22 28.52 10.12
CA GLN A 193 -33.19 27.13 9.68
C GLN A 193 -31.81 26.71 9.17
N ARG A 194 -31.12 27.60 8.45
CA ARG A 194 -29.75 27.35 7.98
C ARG A 194 -28.76 27.30 9.15
N LEU A 195 -28.94 28.13 10.17
CA LEU A 195 -28.12 28.09 11.39
C LEU A 195 -28.37 26.78 12.17
N GLU A 196 -29.62 26.36 12.36
CA GLU A 196 -29.96 25.09 13.01
C GLU A 196 -29.33 23.90 12.27
N GLN A 197 -29.42 23.88 10.93
CA GLN A 197 -28.75 22.87 10.12
C GLN A 197 -27.22 22.88 10.32
N THR A 198 -26.60 24.06 10.38
CA THR A 198 -25.16 24.14 10.67
C THR A 198 -24.81 23.62 12.06
N PHE A 199 -25.59 23.94 13.09
CA PHE A 199 -25.37 23.42 14.44
C PHE A 199 -25.51 21.90 14.52
N GLU A 200 -26.49 21.32 13.83
CA GLU A 200 -26.62 19.87 13.74
C GLU A 200 -25.42 19.24 13.04
N THR A 201 -24.94 19.82 11.94
CA THR A 201 -23.76 19.29 11.23
C THR A 201 -22.49 19.39 12.09
N VAL A 202 -22.29 20.50 12.80
CA VAL A 202 -21.15 20.67 13.72
C VAL A 202 -21.23 19.65 14.85
N SER A 203 -22.40 19.45 15.45
CA SER A 203 -22.59 18.45 16.50
C SER A 203 -22.30 17.02 16.01
N ARG A 204 -22.68 16.69 14.75
CA ARG A 204 -22.35 15.40 14.12
C ARG A 204 -20.86 15.25 13.87
N LEU A 205 -20.19 16.32 13.42
CA LEU A 205 -18.74 16.34 13.20
C LEU A 205 -17.96 16.22 14.51
N GLU A 206 -18.40 16.87 15.58
CA GLU A 206 -17.82 16.73 16.92
C GLU A 206 -17.98 15.29 17.45
N GLY A 207 -19.16 14.68 17.24
CA GLY A 207 -19.38 13.27 17.57
C GLY A 207 -18.43 12.33 16.80
N ALA A 208 -18.25 12.55 15.50
CA ALA A 208 -17.34 11.78 14.67
C ALA A 208 -15.87 11.98 15.08
N ALA A 209 -15.46 13.21 15.40
CA ALA A 209 -14.11 13.52 15.88
C ALA A 209 -13.82 12.82 17.22
N ASN A 210 -14.80 12.80 18.14
CA ASN A 210 -14.69 12.10 19.41
C ASN A 210 -14.58 10.57 19.23
N ALA A 211 -15.35 10.00 18.30
CA ALA A 211 -15.25 8.59 17.96
C ALA A 211 -13.88 8.25 17.37
N LEU A 212 -13.35 9.09 16.47
CA LEU A 212 -12.03 8.91 15.86
C LEU A 212 -10.89 9.07 16.89
N ALA A 213 -11.00 10.01 17.82
CA ALA A 213 -10.08 10.11 18.95
C ALA A 213 -10.15 8.88 19.87
N GLY A 214 -11.32 8.25 19.99
CA GLY A 214 -11.51 6.97 20.68
C GLY A 214 -10.76 5.83 19.99
N THR A 215 -10.93 5.68 18.67
CA THR A 215 -10.26 4.63 17.90
C THR A 215 -8.74 4.83 17.84
N GLU A 216 -8.25 6.06 17.76
CA GLU A 216 -6.81 6.33 17.81
C GLU A 216 -6.20 5.91 19.14
N ARG A 217 -6.86 6.24 20.26
CA ARG A 217 -6.41 5.79 21.59
C ARG A 217 -6.38 4.27 21.69
N PHE A 218 -7.40 3.60 21.16
CA PHE A 218 -7.45 2.15 21.12
C PHE A 218 -6.31 1.55 20.29
N LEU A 219 -6.04 2.08 19.09
CA LEU A 219 -4.94 1.63 18.24
C LEU A 219 -3.56 1.87 18.87
N ARG A 220 -3.37 2.99 19.58
CA ARG A 220 -2.14 3.25 20.34
C ARG A 220 -1.95 2.20 21.44
N LEU A 221 -2.99 1.92 22.23
CA LEU A 221 -2.94 0.86 23.25
C LEU A 221 -2.65 -0.51 22.66
N GLN A 222 -3.26 -0.85 21.51
CA GLN A 222 -2.97 -2.11 20.81
C GLN A 222 -1.52 -2.15 20.31
N ASN A 223 -1.01 -1.05 19.74
CA ASN A 223 0.36 -0.99 19.26
C ASN A 223 1.35 -1.15 20.41
N ASP A 224 1.09 -0.49 21.54
CA ASP A 224 1.92 -0.61 22.74
C ASP A 224 1.87 -2.03 23.33
N ALA A 225 0.70 -2.68 23.33
CA ALA A 225 0.58 -4.07 23.76
C ALA A 225 1.39 -5.03 22.87
N VAL A 226 1.35 -4.87 21.54
CA VAL A 226 2.15 -5.67 20.60
C VAL A 226 3.65 -5.42 20.80
N ARG A 227 4.06 -4.17 21.03
CA ARG A 227 5.47 -3.84 21.36
C ARG A 227 5.93 -4.51 22.65
N GLN A 228 5.10 -4.48 23.70
CA GLN A 228 5.42 -5.16 24.95
C GLN A 228 5.50 -6.68 24.78
N GLN A 229 4.57 -7.27 24.02
CA GLN A 229 4.61 -8.70 23.73
C GLN A 229 5.90 -9.10 22.99
N THR A 230 6.27 -8.38 21.94
CA THR A 230 7.49 -8.66 21.18
C THR A 230 8.76 -8.47 22.02
N GLN A 231 8.78 -7.49 22.92
CA GLN A 231 9.87 -7.32 23.89
C GLN A 231 9.96 -8.51 24.85
N ASN A 232 8.84 -8.94 25.42
CA ASN A 232 8.78 -10.08 26.33
C ASN A 232 9.23 -11.38 25.63
N GLU A 233 8.77 -11.64 24.41
CA GLU A 233 9.20 -12.80 23.62
C GLU A 233 10.70 -12.76 23.31
N ALA A 234 11.23 -11.59 22.94
CA ALA A 234 12.66 -11.42 22.71
C ALA A 234 13.49 -11.66 23.99
N GLU A 235 13.01 -11.22 25.15
CA GLU A 235 13.66 -11.48 26.44
C GLU A 235 13.62 -12.96 26.83
N GLN A 236 12.49 -13.63 26.63
CA GLN A 236 12.36 -15.07 26.85
C GLN A 236 13.32 -15.86 25.97
N LEU A 237 13.42 -15.51 24.68
CA LEU A 237 14.37 -16.16 23.75
C LEU A 237 15.82 -15.92 24.18
N ARG A 238 16.17 -14.71 24.61
CA ARG A 238 17.51 -14.40 25.14
C ARG A 238 17.83 -15.23 26.39
N GLN A 239 16.88 -15.38 27.32
CA GLN A 239 17.06 -16.22 28.49
C GLN A 239 17.26 -17.68 28.10
N ARG A 240 16.48 -18.20 27.16
CA ARG A 240 16.60 -19.58 26.67
C ARG A 240 17.95 -19.84 25.99
N ILE A 241 18.43 -18.88 25.17
CA ILE A 241 19.77 -18.96 24.57
C ILE A 241 20.84 -19.03 25.65
N ARG A 242 20.79 -18.19 26.69
CA ARG A 242 21.75 -18.22 27.79
C ARG A 242 21.76 -19.55 28.55
N VAL A 243 20.59 -20.12 28.79
CA VAL A 243 20.48 -21.44 29.45
C VAL A 243 21.10 -22.53 28.58
N LEU A 244 20.77 -22.57 27.29
CA LEU A 244 21.35 -23.53 26.34
C LEU A 244 22.87 -23.37 26.21
N GLU A 245 23.38 -22.13 26.19
CA GLU A 245 24.82 -21.85 26.19
C GLU A 245 25.50 -22.39 27.46
N ALA A 246 24.87 -22.24 28.62
CA ALA A 246 25.37 -22.79 29.88
C ALA A 246 25.38 -24.32 29.88
N GLU A 247 24.32 -24.96 29.37
CA GLU A 247 24.24 -26.42 29.22
C GLU A 247 25.32 -26.93 28.25
N VAL A 248 25.53 -26.28 27.11
CA VAL A 248 26.60 -26.63 26.17
C VAL A 248 27.97 -26.47 26.81
N ALA A 249 28.21 -25.41 27.58
CA ALA A 249 29.45 -25.24 28.32
C ALA A 249 29.67 -26.36 29.34
N GLN A 250 28.62 -26.77 30.07
CA GLN A 250 28.67 -27.87 31.03
C GLN A 250 28.92 -29.23 30.36
N LEU A 251 28.27 -29.52 29.23
CA LEU A 251 28.51 -30.75 28.48
C LEU A 251 29.95 -30.80 27.92
N ARG A 252 30.48 -29.66 27.47
CA ARG A 252 31.88 -29.56 27.03
C ARG A 252 32.86 -29.84 28.17
N THR A 253 32.62 -29.29 29.36
CA THR A 253 33.49 -29.57 30.52
C THR A 253 33.40 -31.04 30.96
N GLN A 254 32.21 -31.65 30.89
CA GLN A 254 32.04 -33.09 31.14
C GLN A 254 32.80 -33.94 30.13
N ILE A 255 32.68 -33.67 28.82
CA ILE A 255 33.42 -34.40 27.77
C ILE A 255 34.92 -34.26 27.98
N GLU A 256 35.39 -33.05 28.28
CA GLU A 256 36.80 -32.79 28.55
C GLU A 256 37.29 -33.53 29.81
N ALA A 257 36.46 -33.63 30.85
CA ALA A 257 36.76 -34.44 32.03
C ALA A 257 36.83 -35.94 31.70
N TYR A 258 35.92 -36.45 30.86
CA TYR A 258 35.99 -37.84 30.36
C TYR A 258 37.25 -38.09 29.51
N ARG A 259 37.64 -37.14 28.66
CA ARG A 259 38.88 -37.24 27.87
C ARG A 259 40.14 -37.21 28.73
N ARG A 260 40.14 -36.42 29.81
CA ARG A 260 41.29 -36.31 30.73
C ARG A 260 41.34 -37.40 31.79
N ALA A 261 40.25 -38.13 32.03
CA ALA A 261 40.30 -39.32 32.87
C ALA A 261 41.19 -40.35 32.16
N PRO A 262 42.43 -40.60 32.63
CA PRO A 262 43.27 -41.62 32.01
C PRO A 262 42.59 -42.96 32.22
N GLU A 263 42.71 -43.87 31.25
CA GLU A 263 42.24 -45.26 31.25
C GLU A 263 42.23 -45.90 32.66
N ARG A 264 41.16 -45.67 33.43
CA ARG A 264 40.91 -46.38 34.69
C ARG A 264 39.84 -47.40 34.40
N GLY A 265 40.32 -48.54 33.91
CA GLY A 265 39.55 -49.77 33.85
C GLY A 265 39.17 -50.20 32.45
N ALA A 266 40.15 -50.62 31.65
CA ALA A 266 39.91 -51.85 30.91
C ALA A 266 39.72 -52.96 31.96
N PRO A 267 38.53 -53.56 32.13
CA PRO A 267 38.43 -54.76 32.94
C PRO A 267 39.25 -55.83 32.24
N VAL A 268 40.42 -56.15 32.81
CA VAL A 268 41.18 -57.36 32.48
C VAL A 268 40.18 -58.51 32.54
N SER A 269 39.98 -59.13 31.38
CA SER A 269 39.08 -60.25 31.17
C SER A 269 39.47 -61.40 32.10
N ARG A 270 38.86 -61.48 33.28
CA ARG A 270 38.93 -62.69 34.11
C ARG A 270 38.13 -63.77 33.39
N GLY A 271 38.82 -64.89 33.16
CA GLY A 271 38.44 -65.96 32.26
C GLY A 271 36.99 -66.43 32.39
N TRP A 272 36.41 -66.70 31.24
CA TRP A 272 35.27 -67.60 31.10
C TRP A 272 35.64 -68.97 31.67
N VAL A 273 35.16 -69.27 32.86
CA VAL A 273 35.12 -70.64 33.39
C VAL A 273 33.97 -71.36 32.68
N LYS A 274 34.30 -72.36 31.85
CA LYS A 274 33.32 -73.31 31.30
C LYS A 274 32.72 -74.12 32.44
N PRO A 275 31.39 -74.27 32.55
CA PRO A 275 30.82 -75.29 33.41
C PRO A 275 31.08 -76.67 32.78
N SER A 276 31.71 -77.55 33.54
CA SER A 276 31.91 -78.97 33.23
C SER A 276 30.59 -79.74 33.37
N SER A 277 30.31 -80.55 32.34
CA SER A 277 29.40 -81.71 32.19
C SER A 277 28.23 -81.87 33.15
#